data_AF-A0A645HTK9-F1
#
_entry.id   AF-A0A645HTK9-F1
#
_cell.length_a   1.000
_cell.length_b   1.000
_cell.length_c   1.000
_cell.angle_alpha   90.00
_cell.angle_beta   90.00
_cell.angle_gamma   90.00
#
_symmetry.space_group_name_H-M   'P 1'
#
loop_
_entity.id
_entity.type
_entity.pdbx_description
1 polymer ?
#
loop_
_entity_poly.entity_id
_entity_poly.type
_entity_poly.pdbx_seq_one_letter_code
_entity_poly.pdbx_strand_id
1 'polypeptide(L)'
;MAERARELFDTQLAISFTGVAGPDRLEDKPAGTVWIALSQKNGPTAVQGFRFSRDRLGNREQSVMQGFDMIRRNLLESGFTE
;
A
#
# COMPACT_ATOMS: atom_id res chain seq x y z
N MET A 1 -8.43 5.27 -2.53
CA MET A 1 -8.89 3.91 -2.14
C MET A 1 -8.80 3.71 -0.63
N ALA A 2 -7.62 3.82 -0.01
CA ALA A 2 -7.44 3.62 1.44
C ALA A 2 -8.39 4.46 2.33
N GLU A 3 -8.49 5.77 2.12
CA GLU A 3 -9.36 6.65 2.94
C GLU A 3 -10.83 6.23 2.90
N ARG A 4 -11.39 6.01 1.71
CA ARG A 4 -12.78 5.54 1.59
C ARG A 4 -12.98 4.15 2.17
N ALA A 5 -12.02 3.24 2.04
CA ALA A 5 -12.12 1.94 2.70
C ALA A 5 -12.16 2.10 4.23
N ARG A 6 -11.28 2.94 4.81
CA ARG A 6 -11.27 3.24 6.25
C ARG A 6 -12.62 3.76 6.74
N GLU A 7 -13.21 4.70 6.00
CA GLU A 7 -14.48 5.34 6.36
C GLU A 7 -15.67 4.39 6.21
N LEU A 8 -15.74 3.61 5.12
CA LEU A 8 -16.83 2.69 4.86
C LEU A 8 -16.87 1.52 5.87
N PHE A 9 -15.72 1.07 6.33
CA PHE A 9 -15.60 -0.05 7.27
C PHE A 9 -15.34 0.37 8.72
N ASP A 10 -15.32 1.68 9.01
CA ASP A 10 -14.98 2.28 10.32
C ASP A 10 -13.78 1.61 11.01
N THR A 11 -12.66 1.52 10.31
CA THR A 11 -11.43 0.93 10.84
C THR A 11 -10.45 2.00 11.33
N GLN A 12 -9.53 1.60 12.22
CA GLN A 12 -8.43 2.47 12.64
C GLN A 12 -7.42 2.69 11.50
N LEU A 13 -7.14 1.63 10.74
CA LEU A 13 -6.25 1.64 9.59
C LEU A 13 -6.94 1.03 8.37
N ALA A 14 -6.63 1.54 7.18
CA ALA A 14 -6.94 0.90 5.91
C ALA A 14 -5.79 1.06 4.93
N ILE A 15 -5.49 -0.02 4.20
CA ILE A 15 -4.43 -0.05 3.19
C ILE A 15 -5.02 -0.29 1.81
N SER A 16 -4.41 0.28 0.77
CA SER A 16 -4.81 0.03 -0.61
C SER A 16 -3.60 -0.07 -1.53
N PHE A 17 -3.76 -0.86 -2.59
CA PHE A 17 -2.73 -1.14 -3.58
C PHE A 17 -3.29 -0.87 -4.98
N THR A 18 -2.53 -0.18 -5.81
CA THR A 18 -2.84 -0.02 -7.24
C THR A 18 -1.55 -0.01 -8.05
N GLY A 19 -1.52 -0.72 -9.17
CA GLY A 19 -0.29 -0.83 -9.94
C GLY A 19 -0.32 -1.87 -11.05
N VAL A 20 0.80 -1.95 -11.76
CA VAL A 20 1.00 -2.82 -12.92
C VAL A 20 1.80 -4.03 -12.48
N ALA A 21 1.13 -5.16 -12.20
CA ALA A 21 1.85 -6.38 -11.83
C ALA A 21 2.71 -6.95 -12.98
N GLY A 22 2.40 -6.61 -14.24
CA GLY A 22 3.07 -7.13 -15.43
C GLY A 22 2.42 -8.39 -16.01
N PRO A 23 3.04 -9.00 -17.05
CA PRO A 23 4.33 -8.62 -17.62
C PRO A 23 4.30 -7.34 -18.48
N ASP A 24 3.14 -7.02 -19.05
CA ASP A 24 2.99 -5.88 -19.94
C ASP A 24 2.86 -4.55 -19.18
N ARG A 25 3.10 -3.46 -19.92
CA ARG A 25 2.84 -2.09 -19.47
C ARG A 25 1.34 -1.84 -19.44
N LEU A 26 0.91 -0.93 -18.59
CA LEU A 26 -0.47 -0.45 -18.55
C LEU A 26 -0.48 1.06 -18.38
N GLU A 27 -1.23 1.79 -19.22
CA GLU A 27 -1.29 3.27 -19.21
C GLU A 27 0.10 3.91 -19.16
N ASP A 28 1.00 3.45 -20.04
CA ASP A 28 2.41 3.85 -20.15
C ASP A 28 3.30 3.58 -18.92
N LYS A 29 2.76 3.01 -17.83
CA LYS A 29 3.52 2.64 -16.64
C LYS A 29 4.17 1.26 -16.84
N PRO A 30 5.46 1.10 -16.51
CA PRO A 30 6.15 -0.18 -16.65
C PRO A 30 5.62 -1.23 -15.66
N ALA A 31 5.81 -2.51 -16.00
CA ALA A 31 5.57 -3.59 -15.05
C ALA A 31 6.37 -3.38 -13.76
N GLY A 32 5.75 -3.74 -12.63
CA GLY A 32 6.28 -3.55 -11.29
C GLY A 32 6.03 -2.17 -10.68
N THR A 33 5.45 -1.21 -11.40
CA THR A 33 5.04 0.08 -10.81
C THR A 33 3.81 -0.11 -9.93
N VAL A 34 3.94 0.14 -8.62
CA VAL A 34 2.86 -0.01 -7.63
C VAL A 34 2.85 1.17 -6.68
N TRP A 35 1.66 1.69 -6.39
CA TRP A 35 1.39 2.66 -5.36
C TRP A 35 0.64 2.01 -4.21
N ILE A 36 1.10 2.28 -3.00
CA ILE A 36 0.50 1.78 -1.77
C ILE A 36 0.13 2.99 -0.91
N ALA A 37 -1.11 3.02 -0.43
CA ALA A 37 -1.59 4.06 0.47
C ALA A 37 -2.08 3.45 1.78
N LEU A 38 -1.70 4.03 2.91
CA LEU A 38 -2.12 3.67 4.26
C LEU A 38 -2.85 4.87 4.88
N SER A 39 -4.15 4.73 5.11
CA SER A 39 -4.98 5.71 5.80
C SER A 39 -5.14 5.30 7.26
N GLN A 40 -5.01 6.27 8.18
CA GLN A 40 -5.22 6.09 9.60
C GLN A 40 -6.27 7.07 10.13
N LYS A 41 -7.02 6.67 11.16
CA LYS A 41 -8.00 7.55 11.80
C LYS A 41 -7.26 8.71 12.49
N ASN A 42 -7.76 9.93 12.30
CA ASN A 42 -7.21 11.15 12.90
C ASN A 42 -5.74 11.46 12.55
N GLY A 43 -5.22 10.92 11.44
CA GLY A 43 -3.87 11.21 10.99
C GLY A 43 -3.78 11.31 9.46
N PRO A 44 -2.65 11.80 8.93
CA PRO A 44 -2.47 11.92 7.49
C PRO A 44 -2.41 10.53 6.83
N THR A 45 -2.90 10.44 5.60
CA THR A 45 -2.72 9.26 4.75
C THR A 45 -1.29 9.23 4.21
N ALA A 46 -0.57 8.14 4.47
CA ALA A 46 0.75 7.91 3.90
C ALA A 46 0.63 7.25 2.52
N VAL A 47 1.44 7.69 1.55
CA VAL A 47 1.45 7.16 0.19
C VAL A 47 2.89 6.93 -0.26
N GLN A 48 3.18 5.74 -0.79
CA GLN A 48 4.50 5.39 -1.30
C GLN A 48 4.42 4.69 -2.64
N GLY A 49 5.27 5.13 -3.58
CA GLY A 49 5.45 4.51 -4.89
C GLY A 49 6.63 3.55 -4.88
N PHE A 50 6.46 2.40 -5.53
CA PHE A 50 7.45 1.35 -5.68
C PHE A 50 7.60 0.96 -7.15
N ARG A 51 8.80 0.49 -7.49
CA ARG A 51 9.08 -0.17 -8.76
C ARG A 51 9.80 -1.48 -8.49
N PHE A 52 9.10 -2.58 -8.67
CA PHE A 52 9.65 -3.92 -8.53
C PHE A 52 10.14 -4.44 -9.90
N SER A 53 11.15 -5.31 -9.88
CA SER A 53 11.71 -5.93 -11.08
C SER A 53 11.58 -7.44 -10.99
N ARG A 54 10.37 -7.94 -10.73
CA ARG A 54 10.04 -9.37 -10.67
C ARG A 54 8.98 -9.73 -11.71
N ASP A 55 8.65 -11.01 -11.78
CA ASP A 55 7.51 -11.50 -12.54
C ASP A 55 6.17 -11.08 -11.91
N ARG A 56 5.06 -11.42 -12.56
CA ARG A 56 3.73 -10.99 -12.12
C ARG A 56 3.41 -11.43 -10.69
N LEU A 57 3.79 -12.65 -10.31
CA LEU A 57 3.57 -13.16 -8.96
C LEU A 57 4.47 -12.45 -7.96
N GLY A 58 5.77 -12.36 -8.23
CA GLY A 58 6.73 -11.69 -7.35
C GLY A 58 6.43 -10.20 -7.14
N ASN A 59 5.91 -9.49 -8.16
CA ASN A 59 5.49 -8.10 -8.00
C ASN A 59 4.31 -7.97 -7.03
N ARG A 60 3.35 -8.90 -7.06
CA ARG A 60 2.22 -8.92 -6.10
C ARG A 60 2.69 -9.24 -4.69
N GLU A 61 3.54 -10.25 -4.54
CA GLU A 61 4.11 -10.63 -3.23
C GLU A 61 4.89 -9.48 -2.61
N GLN A 62 5.78 -8.83 -3.37
CA GLN A 62 6.52 -7.67 -2.88
C GLN A 62 5.61 -6.50 -2.52
N SER A 63 4.55 -6.26 -3.30
CA SER A 63 3.56 -5.23 -2.97
C SER A 63 2.93 -5.49 -1.60
N VAL A 64 2.50 -6.72 -1.33
CA VAL A 64 1.91 -7.11 -0.04
C VAL A 64 2.91 -6.94 1.10
N MET A 65 4.16 -7.39 0.91
CA MET A 65 5.21 -7.25 1.93
C MET A 65 5.50 -5.79 2.27
N GLN A 66 5.55 -4.90 1.26
CA GLN A 66 5.72 -3.47 1.51
C GLN A 66 4.52 -2.86 2.22
N GLY A 67 3.30 -3.32 1.91
CA GLY A 67 2.10 -2.89 2.63
C GLY A 67 2.12 -3.28 4.10
N PHE A 68 2.56 -4.50 4.43
CA PHE A 68 2.77 -4.92 5.81
C PHE A 68 3.86 -4.10 6.51
N ASP A 69 4.97 -3.79 5.85
CA ASP A 69 6.02 -2.96 6.44
C ASP A 69 5.54 -1.52 6.72
N MET A 70 4.73 -0.93 5.83
CA MET A 70 4.11 0.38 6.07
C MET A 70 3.22 0.36 7.32
N ILE A 71 2.38 -0.67 7.49
CA ILE A 71 1.56 -0.84 8.69
C ILE A 71 2.45 -0.98 9.92
N ARG A 72 3.45 -1.88 9.87
CA ARG A 72 4.38 -2.12 10.98
C ARG A 72 5.06 -0.84 11.46
N ARG A 73 5.58 -0.01 10.54
CA ARG A 73 6.22 1.27 10.89
C ARG A 73 5.23 2.25 11.50
N ASN A 74 4.04 2.37 10.91
CA ASN A 74 2.99 3.24 11.43
C ASN A 74 2.61 2.88 12.88
N LEU A 75 2.52 1.59 13.20
CA LEU A 75 2.21 1.14 14.56
C LEU A 75 3.35 1.41 15.56
N LEU A 76 4.60 1.31 15.12
CA LEU A 76 5.76 1.59 15.96
C LEU A 76 5.96 3.09 16.21
N GLU A 77 5.64 3.93 15.24
CA GLU A 77 5.70 5.40 15.37
C GLU A 77 4.56 5.95 16.24
N SER A 78 3.38 5.33 16.17
CA SER A 78 2.18 5.81 16.87
C SER A 78 2.14 5.45 18.35
N GLY A 79 3.17 4.75 18.87
CA GLY A 79 3.30 4.38 20.28
C GLY A 79 1.99 3.83 20.86
N PHE A 80 1.62 2.60 20.49
CA PHE A 80 0.44 1.90 21.03
C PHE A 80 0.40 2.07 22.55
N THR A 81 -0.44 2.99 23.02
CA THR A 81 -0.69 3.21 24.45
C THR A 81 -2.07 2.61 24.70
N GLU A 82 -2.12 1.59 25.55
CA GLU A 82 -3.36 0.92 25.97
C GLU A 82 -4.33 1.87 26.68
#